data_AF-A0A926UP74-F1
#
_entry.id   AF-A0A926UP74-F1
#
_cell.length_a   1.000
_cell.length_b   1.000
_cell.length_c   1.000
_cell.angle_alpha   90.00
_cell.angle_beta   90.00
_cell.angle_gamma   90.00
#
_symmetry.space_group_name_H-M   'P 1'
#
loop_
_entity.id
_entity.type
_entity.pdbx_description
1 polymer ?
#
loop_
_entity_poly.entity_id
_entity_poly.type
_entity_poly.pdbx_seq_one_letter_code
_entity_poly.pdbx_strand_id
1 'polypeptide(L)'
;MSLDPQSFMATMIQRIDFSESDRSLLKANAAWGESIALAMAEVFYSYLARDAEMSAILNAKEGRMHRLNETFIEWFGEMFTGMDGWGSAYAARRWRIGLVHVQIGIGPQHVVPAMATVVNEVGKQLKSAGLDGDLRDALGRICMIDLAFIEQAYVEVSSQAVLRETGWTEGLFKRMIATGASSMK
;
A
#
# COMPACT_ATOMS: atom_id res chain seq x y z
N MET A 1 6.86 -15.75 13.33
CA MET A 1 6.58 -14.57 14.19
C MET A 1 5.75 -13.59 13.37
N SER A 2 4.81 -12.86 13.97
CA SER A 2 4.11 -11.79 13.24
C SER A 2 5.06 -10.62 13.01
N LEU A 3 4.90 -9.93 11.88
CA LEU A 3 5.56 -8.67 11.59
C LEU A 3 5.51 -7.73 12.80
N ASP A 4 6.65 -7.13 13.14
CA ASP A 4 6.67 -5.88 13.90
C ASP A 4 6.61 -4.72 12.89
N PRO A 5 5.49 -3.98 12.78
CA PRO A 5 5.34 -2.94 11.78
C PRO A 5 6.41 -1.84 11.89
N GLN A 6 6.84 -1.50 13.10
CA GLN A 6 7.83 -0.46 13.31
C GLN A 6 9.21 -0.87 12.79
N SER A 7 9.70 -2.07 13.14
CA SER A 7 10.96 -2.58 12.57
C SER A 7 10.89 -2.74 11.06
N PHE A 8 9.75 -3.18 10.52
CA PHE A 8 9.58 -3.31 9.08
C PHE A 8 9.63 -1.94 8.38
N MET A 9 8.95 -0.94 8.92
CA MET A 9 9.01 0.44 8.44
C MET A 9 10.45 0.97 8.40
N ALA A 10 11.19 0.81 9.51
CA ALA A 10 12.60 1.21 9.58
C ALA A 10 13.47 0.51 8.52
N THR A 11 13.24 -0.79 8.32
CA THR A 11 13.94 -1.57 7.29
C THR A 11 13.62 -1.07 5.88
N MET A 12 12.36 -0.77 5.59
CA MET A 12 11.94 -0.28 4.28
C MET A 12 12.47 1.13 4.01
N ILE A 13 12.41 2.02 5.00
CA ILE A 13 13.01 3.37 4.94
C ILE A 13 14.49 3.27 4.56
N GLN A 14 15.24 2.39 5.21
CA GLN A 14 16.67 2.21 4.92
C GLN A 14 16.91 1.67 3.49
N ARG A 15 16.11 0.70 3.04
CA ARG A 15 16.29 0.08 1.72
C ARG A 15 15.91 0.99 0.56
N ILE A 16 14.87 1.80 0.74
CA ILE A 16 14.33 2.72 -0.27
C ILE A 16 14.98 4.11 -0.17
N ASP A 17 15.79 4.34 0.87
CA ASP A 17 16.45 5.63 1.13
C ASP A 17 15.42 6.76 1.36
N PHE A 18 14.36 6.52 2.13
CA PHE A 18 13.35 7.55 2.43
C PHE A 18 13.85 8.53 3.51
N SER A 19 14.49 9.59 3.05
CA SER A 19 15.29 10.53 3.83
C SER A 19 14.45 11.57 4.58
N GLU A 20 15.09 12.36 5.45
CA GLU A 20 14.44 13.51 6.10
C GLU A 20 14.09 14.62 5.11
N SER A 21 14.83 14.73 3.99
CA SER A 21 14.51 15.66 2.92
C SER A 21 13.20 15.29 2.24
N ASP A 22 13.00 14.00 1.95
CA ASP A 22 11.75 13.50 1.37
C ASP A 22 10.56 13.79 2.29
N ARG A 23 10.72 13.53 3.59
CA ARG A 23 9.70 13.81 4.63
C ARG A 23 9.35 15.28 4.72
N SER A 24 10.38 16.14 4.69
CA SER A 24 10.21 17.60 4.75
C SER A 24 9.49 18.10 3.51
N LEU A 25 9.85 17.59 2.33
CA LEU A 25 9.25 17.94 1.06
C LEU A 25 7.77 17.52 1.00
N LEU A 26 7.44 16.30 1.45
CA LEU A 26 6.07 15.82 1.55
C LEU A 26 5.23 16.68 2.51
N LYS A 27 5.75 16.98 3.70
CA LYS A 27 5.06 17.84 4.68
C LYS A 27 4.82 19.25 4.15
N ALA A 28 5.81 19.85 3.49
CA ALA A 28 5.71 21.19 2.92
C ALA A 28 4.62 21.27 1.83
N ASN A 29 4.29 20.15 1.18
CA ASN A 29 3.30 20.06 0.11
C ASN A 29 2.00 19.38 0.56
N ALA A 30 1.76 19.21 1.86
CA ALA A 30 0.57 18.52 2.37
C ALA A 30 -0.75 19.19 1.94
N ALA A 31 -0.81 20.54 1.95
CA ALA A 31 -1.99 21.27 1.49
C ALA A 31 -2.27 21.06 -0.01
N TRP A 32 -1.21 20.94 -0.82
CA TRP A 32 -1.36 20.60 -2.24
C TRP A 32 -1.85 19.16 -2.41
N GLY A 33 -1.26 18.21 -1.67
CA GLY A 33 -1.71 16.81 -1.66
C GLY A 33 -3.19 16.68 -1.29
N GLU A 34 -3.64 17.41 -0.26
CA GLU A 34 -5.04 17.47 0.14
C GLU A 34 -5.93 18.02 -0.99
N SER A 35 -5.50 19.07 -1.67
CA SER A 35 -6.27 19.69 -2.76
C SER A 35 -6.53 18.77 -3.95
N ILE A 36 -5.66 17.78 -4.19
CA ILE A 36 -5.82 16.80 -5.28
C ILE A 36 -6.41 15.46 -4.83
N ALA A 37 -6.57 15.23 -3.53
CA ALA A 37 -6.90 13.90 -2.98
C ALA A 37 -8.22 13.33 -3.53
N LEU A 38 -9.23 14.18 -3.71
CA LEU A 38 -10.52 13.76 -4.29
C LEU A 38 -10.37 13.32 -5.75
N ALA A 39 -9.68 14.10 -6.58
CA ALA A 39 -9.43 13.75 -7.97
C ALA A 39 -8.59 12.47 -8.09
N MET A 40 -7.64 12.26 -7.18
CA MET A 40 -6.86 11.03 -7.10
C MET A 40 -7.73 9.82 -6.77
N ALA A 41 -8.69 9.95 -5.85
CA ALA A 41 -9.63 8.89 -5.52
C ALA A 41 -10.51 8.51 -6.72
N GLU A 42 -11.01 9.51 -7.45
CA GLU A 42 -11.81 9.30 -8.66
C GLU A 42 -11.02 8.54 -9.73
N VAL A 43 -9.77 8.92 -9.98
CA VAL A 43 -8.90 8.23 -10.94
C VAL A 43 -8.63 6.79 -10.49
N PHE A 44 -8.34 6.58 -9.21
CA PHE A 44 -8.07 5.26 -8.65
C PHE A 44 -9.27 4.32 -8.78
N TYR A 45 -10.46 4.74 -8.36
CA TYR A 45 -11.66 3.90 -8.45
C TYR A 45 -12.16 3.73 -9.88
N SER A 46 -11.97 4.74 -10.75
CA SER A 46 -12.26 4.62 -12.19
C SER A 46 -11.33 3.64 -12.88
N TYR A 47 -10.08 3.50 -12.42
CA TYR A 47 -9.16 2.48 -12.88
C TYR A 47 -9.63 1.08 -12.45
N LEU A 48 -9.90 0.89 -11.15
CA LEU A 48 -10.33 -0.40 -10.61
C LEU A 48 -11.66 -0.89 -11.19
N ALA A 49 -12.61 0.01 -11.45
CA ALA A 49 -13.93 -0.36 -11.99
C ALA A 49 -13.90 -0.95 -13.40
N ARG A 50 -12.77 -0.86 -14.12
CA ARG A 50 -12.58 -1.45 -15.46
C ARG A 50 -12.41 -2.96 -15.41
N ASP A 51 -11.95 -3.48 -14.28
CA ASP A 51 -11.80 -4.91 -14.05
C ASP A 51 -13.07 -5.46 -13.40
N ALA A 52 -13.57 -6.59 -13.91
CA ALA A 52 -14.85 -7.16 -13.46
C ALA A 52 -14.78 -7.68 -12.02
N GLU A 53 -13.65 -8.26 -11.61
CA GLU A 53 -13.43 -8.77 -10.26
C GLU A 53 -13.41 -7.60 -9.26
N MET A 54 -12.63 -6.56 -9.58
CA MET A 54 -12.54 -5.37 -8.72
C MET A 54 -13.87 -4.62 -8.67
N SER A 55 -14.57 -4.47 -9.80
CA SER A 55 -15.89 -3.85 -9.85
C SER A 55 -16.90 -4.59 -8.96
N ALA A 56 -16.89 -5.93 -8.96
CA ALA A 56 -17.74 -6.72 -8.07
C ALA A 56 -17.42 -6.46 -6.59
N ILE A 57 -16.13 -6.40 -6.21
CA ILE A 57 -15.70 -6.10 -4.84
C ILE A 57 -16.13 -4.69 -4.41
N LEU A 58 -15.91 -3.70 -5.26
CA LEU A 58 -16.26 -2.30 -5.01
C LEU A 58 -17.77 -2.12 -4.74
N ASN A 59 -18.60 -2.85 -5.49
CA ASN A 59 -20.06 -2.74 -5.44
C ASN A 59 -20.76 -3.77 -4.52
N ALA A 60 -20.02 -4.64 -3.83
CA ALA A 60 -20.63 -5.74 -3.06
C ALA A 60 -21.50 -5.30 -1.86
N LYS A 61 -21.43 -4.03 -1.43
CA LYS A 61 -22.24 -3.49 -0.33
C LYS A 61 -22.67 -2.04 -0.62
N GLU A 62 -23.90 -1.71 -0.27
CA GLU A 62 -24.40 -0.33 -0.36
C GLU A 62 -23.56 0.64 0.50
N GLY A 63 -23.33 1.84 -0.04
CA GLY A 63 -22.49 2.87 0.59
C GLY A 63 -21.00 2.53 0.72
N ARG A 64 -20.55 1.37 0.21
CA ARG A 64 -19.12 0.98 0.25
C ARG A 64 -18.26 1.96 -0.53
N MET A 65 -18.68 2.36 -1.73
CA MET A 65 -17.91 3.31 -2.56
C MET A 65 -17.68 4.65 -1.88
N HIS A 66 -18.66 5.18 -1.17
CA HIS A 66 -18.50 6.44 -0.44
C HIS A 66 -17.43 6.31 0.66
N ARG A 67 -17.55 5.29 1.53
CA ARG A 67 -16.54 5.00 2.57
C ARG A 67 -15.15 4.73 2.00
N LEU A 68 -15.10 4.03 0.86
CA LEU A 68 -13.85 3.75 0.17
C LEU A 68 -13.16 5.04 -0.28
N ASN A 69 -13.88 5.98 -0.88
CA ASN A 69 -13.35 7.30 -1.23
C ASN A 69 -12.80 8.05 -0.01
N GLU A 70 -13.53 8.08 1.11
CA GLU A 70 -13.06 8.70 2.35
C GLU A 70 -11.75 8.06 2.84
N THR A 71 -11.69 6.73 2.88
CA THR A 71 -10.48 6.02 3.32
C THR A 71 -9.30 6.20 2.36
N PHE A 72 -9.54 6.34 1.06
CA PHE A 72 -8.49 6.63 0.09
C PHE A 72 -7.94 8.05 0.31
N ILE A 73 -8.82 9.04 0.49
CA ILE A 73 -8.42 10.43 0.73
C ILE A 73 -7.60 10.53 2.01
N GLU A 74 -8.03 9.85 3.08
CA GLU A 74 -7.26 9.76 4.33
C GLU A 74 -5.90 9.11 4.10
N TRP A 75 -5.85 7.92 3.50
CA TRP A 75 -4.59 7.22 3.18
C TRP A 75 -3.63 8.09 2.36
N PHE A 76 -4.17 8.77 1.33
CA PHE A 76 -3.41 9.63 0.44
C PHE A 76 -2.83 10.84 1.18
N GLY A 77 -3.65 11.54 1.98
CA GLY A 77 -3.19 12.66 2.80
C GLY A 77 -2.16 12.24 3.87
N GLU A 78 -2.31 11.05 4.44
CA GLU A 78 -1.34 10.50 5.38
C GLU A 78 0.04 10.31 4.75
N MET A 79 0.14 10.02 3.45
CA MET A 79 1.45 9.94 2.77
C MET A 79 2.21 11.27 2.80
N PHE A 80 1.52 12.40 2.83
CA PHE A 80 2.14 13.73 2.90
C PHE A 80 2.47 14.14 4.33
N THR A 81 1.57 13.86 5.26
CA THR A 81 1.71 14.30 6.65
C THR A 81 2.57 13.37 7.50
N GLY A 82 2.58 12.08 7.15
CA GLY A 82 3.21 11.01 7.91
C GLY A 82 2.54 10.70 9.25
N MET A 83 1.44 11.38 9.62
CA MET A 83 0.73 11.39 10.93
C MET A 83 1.58 11.61 12.19
N ASP A 84 2.57 10.76 12.40
CA ASP A 84 3.54 10.73 13.51
C ASP A 84 4.99 10.78 12.99
N GLY A 85 5.18 11.39 11.81
CA GLY A 85 6.48 11.43 11.15
C GLY A 85 6.89 10.09 10.54
N TRP A 86 5.92 9.33 10.02
CA TRP A 86 6.11 7.98 9.45
C TRP A 86 6.69 7.00 10.49
N GLY A 87 6.17 7.10 11.72
CA GLY A 87 6.57 6.32 12.88
C GLY A 87 5.69 5.08 13.09
N SER A 88 5.55 4.68 14.35
CA SER A 88 4.84 3.46 14.74
C SER A 88 3.35 3.49 14.38
N ALA A 89 2.69 4.65 14.50
CA ALA A 89 1.27 4.78 14.17
C ALA A 89 1.04 4.66 12.65
N TYR A 90 1.88 5.33 11.84
CA TYR A 90 1.86 5.16 10.38
C TYR A 90 2.07 3.69 9.99
N ALA A 91 3.13 3.06 10.50
CA ALA A 91 3.43 1.67 10.22
C ALA A 91 2.29 0.71 10.60
N ALA A 92 1.68 0.90 11.77
CA ALA A 92 0.55 0.09 12.21
C ALA A 92 -0.68 0.26 11.29
N ARG A 93 -0.96 1.47 10.80
CA ARG A 93 -2.03 1.68 9.81
C ARG A 93 -1.72 0.98 8.49
N ARG A 94 -0.49 1.09 7.97
CA ARG A 94 -0.10 0.42 6.71
C ARG A 94 -0.20 -1.10 6.80
N TRP A 95 0.20 -1.66 7.95
CA TRP A 95 -0.01 -3.08 8.23
C TRP A 95 -1.50 -3.45 8.20
N ARG A 96 -2.36 -2.68 8.89
CA ARG A 96 -3.80 -2.92 8.91
C ARG A 96 -4.43 -2.85 7.51
N ILE A 97 -3.98 -1.91 6.68
CA ILE A 97 -4.39 -1.82 5.27
C ILE A 97 -4.03 -3.11 4.53
N GLY A 98 -2.81 -3.61 4.69
CA GLY A 98 -2.38 -4.90 4.12
C GLY A 98 -3.29 -6.06 4.55
N LEU A 99 -3.59 -6.18 5.85
CA LEU A 99 -4.49 -7.23 6.36
C LEU A 99 -5.87 -7.20 5.71
N VAL A 100 -6.44 -6.00 5.50
CA VAL A 100 -7.75 -5.83 4.86
C VAL A 100 -7.71 -6.30 3.39
N HIS A 101 -6.63 -6.03 2.66
CA HIS A 101 -6.48 -6.49 1.28
C HIS A 101 -6.46 -8.02 1.19
N VAL A 102 -5.74 -8.68 2.10
CA VAL A 102 -5.74 -10.16 2.20
C VAL A 102 -7.13 -10.68 2.54
N GLN A 103 -7.80 -10.08 3.54
CA GLN A 103 -9.11 -10.53 4.01
C GLN A 103 -10.20 -10.44 2.92
N ILE A 104 -10.13 -9.41 2.07
CA ILE A 104 -11.08 -9.23 0.96
C ILE A 104 -10.74 -10.15 -0.22
N GLY A 105 -9.53 -10.71 -0.27
CA GLY A 105 -9.08 -11.59 -1.35
C GLY A 105 -8.61 -10.84 -2.59
N ILE A 106 -8.25 -9.55 -2.46
CA ILE A 106 -7.63 -8.80 -3.56
C ILE A 106 -6.25 -9.41 -3.78
N GLY A 107 -5.90 -9.81 -5.01
CA GLY A 107 -4.58 -10.36 -5.31
C GLY A 107 -3.51 -9.29 -5.61
N PRO A 108 -2.21 -9.62 -5.46
CA PRO A 108 -1.09 -8.72 -5.79
C PRO A 108 -1.16 -8.15 -7.21
N GLN A 109 -1.68 -8.92 -8.17
CA GLN A 109 -1.84 -8.49 -9.57
C GLN A 109 -2.76 -7.27 -9.74
N HIS A 110 -3.62 -6.99 -8.76
CA HIS A 110 -4.48 -5.82 -8.76
C HIS A 110 -3.84 -4.64 -8.01
N VAL A 111 -3.18 -4.92 -6.88
CA VAL A 111 -2.58 -3.89 -6.01
C VAL A 111 -1.41 -3.19 -6.69
N VAL A 112 -0.48 -3.94 -7.30
CA VAL A 112 0.74 -3.37 -7.89
C VAL A 112 0.40 -2.35 -9.01
N PRO A 113 -0.47 -2.66 -9.99
CA PRO A 113 -0.89 -1.70 -11.00
C PRO A 113 -1.73 -0.53 -10.44
N ALA A 114 -2.53 -0.78 -9.39
CA ALA A 114 -3.30 0.27 -8.75
C ALA A 114 -2.38 1.31 -8.09
N MET A 115 -1.33 0.88 -7.40
CA MET A 115 -0.30 1.77 -6.84
C MET A 115 0.45 2.54 -7.94
N ALA A 116 0.82 1.86 -9.03
CA ALA A 116 1.44 2.51 -10.19
C ALA A 116 0.55 3.59 -10.81
N THR A 117 -0.77 3.37 -10.82
CA THR A 117 -1.76 4.36 -11.29
C THR A 117 -1.74 5.62 -10.42
N VAL A 118 -1.68 5.47 -9.09
CA VAL A 118 -1.56 6.61 -8.15
C VAL A 118 -0.28 7.41 -8.42
N VAL A 119 0.88 6.75 -8.48
CA VAL A 119 2.17 7.42 -8.71
C VAL A 119 2.19 8.15 -10.06
N ASN A 120 1.66 7.51 -11.12
CA ASN A 120 1.60 8.11 -12.44
C ASN A 120 0.68 9.33 -12.48
N GLU A 121 -0.50 9.24 -11.86
CA GLU A 121 -1.45 10.35 -11.86
C GLU A 121 -0.92 11.54 -11.05
N VAL A 122 -0.29 11.30 -9.90
CA VAL A 122 0.40 12.37 -9.17
C VAL A 122 1.47 13.04 -10.03
N GLY A 123 2.25 12.28 -10.79
CA GLY A 123 3.23 12.85 -11.72
C GLY A 123 2.62 13.82 -12.73
N LYS A 124 1.40 13.55 -13.21
CA LYS A 124 0.67 14.47 -14.12
C LYS A 124 0.16 15.71 -13.38
N GLN A 125 -0.37 15.53 -12.17
CA GLN A 125 -0.87 16.63 -11.34
C GLN A 125 0.27 17.59 -10.96
N LEU A 126 1.43 17.07 -10.57
CA LEU A 126 2.65 17.84 -10.28
C LEU A 126 3.09 18.66 -11.48
N LYS A 127 3.18 18.02 -12.65
CA LYS A 127 3.57 18.70 -13.89
C LYS A 127 2.61 19.83 -14.24
N SER A 128 1.31 19.62 -14.03
CA SER A 128 0.27 20.63 -14.31
C SER A 128 0.33 21.80 -13.31
N ALA A 129 0.71 21.52 -12.07
CA ALA A 129 0.89 22.53 -11.02
C ALA A 129 2.26 23.26 -11.07
N GLY A 130 3.17 22.83 -11.95
CA GLY A 130 4.52 23.39 -12.03
C GLY A 130 5.40 23.08 -10.80
N LEU A 131 5.09 21.99 -10.10
CA LEU A 131 5.85 21.55 -8.91
C LEU A 131 7.06 20.70 -9.30
N ASP A 132 8.02 20.64 -8.39
CA ASP A 132 9.29 19.94 -8.58
C ASP A 132 9.10 18.42 -8.74
N GLY A 133 9.95 17.81 -9.57
CA GLY A 133 10.04 16.36 -9.75
C GLY A 133 10.49 15.64 -8.49
N ASP A 134 11.26 16.29 -7.61
CA ASP A 134 11.70 15.70 -6.34
C ASP A 134 10.52 15.28 -5.45
N LEU A 135 9.39 16.00 -5.52
CA LEU A 135 8.18 15.65 -4.77
C LEU A 135 7.54 14.36 -5.31
N ARG A 136 7.61 14.14 -6.63
CA ARG A 136 7.17 12.90 -7.25
C ARG A 136 8.02 11.73 -6.75
N ASP A 137 9.33 11.92 -6.65
CA ASP A 137 10.26 10.88 -6.24
C ASP A 137 10.07 10.54 -4.76
N ALA A 138 9.94 11.55 -3.89
CA ALA A 138 9.62 11.37 -2.48
C ALA A 138 8.28 10.62 -2.29
N LEU A 139 7.24 10.98 -3.04
CA LEU A 139 5.96 10.28 -2.99
C LEU A 139 6.08 8.85 -3.52
N GLY A 140 6.83 8.64 -4.61
CA GLY A 140 7.11 7.32 -5.16
C GLY A 140 7.78 6.41 -4.14
N ARG A 141 8.78 6.92 -3.40
CA ARG A 141 9.45 6.17 -2.32
C ARG A 141 8.47 5.72 -1.24
N ILE A 142 7.63 6.63 -0.70
CA ILE A 142 6.67 6.24 0.34
C ILE A 142 5.57 5.31 -0.19
N CYS A 143 5.12 5.48 -1.44
CA CYS A 143 4.19 4.55 -2.08
C CYS A 143 4.76 3.12 -2.18
N MET A 144 6.06 2.98 -2.47
CA MET A 144 6.71 1.67 -2.52
C MET A 144 6.84 1.03 -1.13
N ILE A 145 7.05 1.83 -0.08
CA ILE A 145 7.02 1.35 1.30
C ILE A 145 5.61 0.86 1.66
N ASP A 146 4.57 1.63 1.36
CA ASP A 146 3.18 1.26 1.60
C ASP A 146 2.79 -0.03 0.84
N LEU A 147 3.23 -0.16 -0.42
CA LEU A 147 3.06 -1.39 -1.21
C LEU A 147 3.76 -2.59 -0.54
N ALA A 148 4.99 -2.40 -0.03
CA ALA A 148 5.72 -3.46 0.66
C ALA A 148 4.98 -3.98 1.90
N PHE A 149 4.24 -3.13 2.62
CA PHE A 149 3.37 -3.58 3.73
C PHE A 149 2.25 -4.50 3.25
N ILE A 150 1.62 -4.19 2.12
CA ILE A 150 0.54 -5.01 1.55
C ILE A 150 1.11 -6.35 1.07
N GLU A 151 2.25 -6.34 0.36
CA GLU A 151 2.92 -7.56 -0.10
C GLU A 151 3.37 -8.45 1.06
N GLN A 152 3.93 -7.85 2.12
CA GLN A 152 4.31 -8.58 3.32
C GLN A 152 3.09 -9.21 4.01
N ALA A 153 1.94 -8.53 4.00
CA ALA A 153 0.71 -9.08 4.55
C ALA A 153 0.25 -10.32 3.78
N TYR A 154 0.33 -10.34 2.44
CA TYR A 154 0.00 -11.54 1.67
C TYR A 154 0.83 -12.75 2.10
N VAL A 155 2.14 -12.58 2.27
CA VAL A 155 3.04 -13.67 2.65
C VAL A 155 2.76 -14.14 4.08
N GLU A 156 2.67 -13.21 5.03
CA GLU A 156 2.54 -13.55 6.44
C GLU A 156 1.16 -14.09 6.79
N VAL A 157 0.09 -13.43 6.35
CA VAL A 157 -1.27 -13.85 6.70
C VAL A 157 -1.58 -15.20 6.08
N SER A 158 -1.20 -15.41 4.80
CA SER A 158 -1.45 -16.69 4.13
C SER A 158 -0.67 -17.82 4.79
N SER A 159 0.62 -17.61 5.10
CA SER A 159 1.42 -18.63 5.79
C SER A 159 0.90 -18.91 7.20
N GLN A 160 0.57 -17.89 7.98
CA GLN A 160 0.00 -18.08 9.33
C GLN A 160 -1.35 -18.79 9.30
N ALA A 161 -2.22 -18.47 8.34
CA ALA A 161 -3.50 -19.15 8.18
C ALA A 161 -3.30 -20.64 7.91
N VAL A 162 -2.39 -21.01 7.01
CA VAL A 162 -2.06 -22.42 6.74
C VAL A 162 -1.48 -23.11 7.97
N LEU A 163 -0.50 -22.51 8.64
CA LEU A 163 0.13 -23.09 9.82
C LEU A 163 -0.91 -23.33 10.94
N ARG A 164 -1.81 -22.37 11.15
CA ARG A 164 -2.88 -22.47 12.16
C ARG A 164 -3.87 -23.57 11.84
N GLU A 165 -4.30 -23.67 10.59
CA GLU A 165 -5.31 -24.64 10.17
C GLU A 165 -4.76 -26.07 10.12
N THR A 166 -3.51 -26.23 9.67
CA THR A 166 -2.88 -27.54 9.47
C THR A 166 -2.11 -28.06 10.68
N GLY A 167 -1.76 -27.18 11.62
CA GLY A 167 -0.85 -27.49 12.73
C GLY A 167 0.60 -27.71 12.28
N TRP A 168 0.96 -27.37 11.04
CA TRP A 168 2.34 -27.51 10.57
C TRP A 168 3.29 -26.59 11.32
N THR A 169 4.54 -27.03 11.42
CA THR A 169 5.62 -26.15 11.91
C THR A 169 6.06 -25.20 10.81
N GLU A 170 6.49 -23.98 11.19
CA GLU A 170 7.03 -22.99 10.25
C GLU A 170 8.20 -23.57 9.43
N GLY A 171 9.04 -24.40 10.07
CA GLY A 171 10.16 -25.07 9.39
C GLY A 171 9.72 -26.08 8.34
N LEU A 172 8.65 -26.85 8.59
CA LEU A 172 8.09 -27.77 7.59
C LEU A 172 7.52 -27.00 6.41
N PHE A 173 6.70 -25.97 6.67
CA PHE A 173 6.09 -25.15 5.64
C PHE A 173 7.13 -24.52 4.71
N LYS A 174 8.20 -23.92 5.25
CA LYS A 174 9.30 -23.35 4.46
C LYS A 174 9.99 -24.38 3.57
N ARG A 175 10.24 -25.59 4.08
CA ARG A 175 10.82 -26.68 3.27
C ARG A 175 9.87 -27.12 2.15
N MET A 176 8.58 -27.23 2.42
CA MET A 176 7.59 -27.59 1.39
C MET A 176 7.55 -26.57 0.27
N ILE A 177 7.54 -25.27 0.59
CA ILE A 177 7.61 -24.21 -0.43
C ILE A 177 8.91 -24.31 -1.23
N ALA A 178 10.06 -24.44 -0.59
CA ALA A 178 11.35 -24.51 -1.28
C ALA A 178 11.46 -25.73 -2.22
N THR A 179 11.07 -26.92 -1.73
CA THR A 179 11.07 -28.15 -2.53
C THR A 179 10.04 -28.08 -3.66
N GLY A 180 8.82 -27.62 -3.36
CA GLY A 180 7.75 -27.46 -4.35
C GLY A 180 8.14 -26.47 -5.46
N ALA A 181 8.66 -25.30 -5.09
CA ALA A 181 9.15 -24.31 -6.06
C ALA A 181 10.28 -24.88 -6.94
N SER A 182 11.16 -25.71 -6.37
CA SER A 182 12.24 -26.36 -7.14
C SER A 182 11.71 -27.35 -8.18
N SER A 183 10.53 -27.93 -7.97
CA SER A 183 9.87 -28.87 -8.89
C SER A 183 9.00 -28.23 -9.97
N MET A 184 8.68 -26.93 -9.86
CA MET A 184 7.84 -26.20 -10.83
C MET A 184 8.62 -25.64 -12.02
N LYS A 185 9.75 -26.27 -12.37
CA LYS A 185 10.59 -25.86 -13.51
C LYS A 185 10.12 -26.47 -14.82
#